data_AF-A0A0N8QAD6-F1
#
_entry.id   AF-A0A0N8QAD6-F1
#
_cell.length_a   1.000
_cell.length_b   1.000
_cell.length_c   1.000
_cell.angle_alpha   90.00
_cell.angle_beta   90.00
_cell.angle_gamma   90.00
#
_symmetry.space_group_name_H-M   'P 1'
#
loop_
_entity.id
_entity.type
_entity.pdbx_description
1 polymer ?
#
loop_
_entity_poly.entity_id
_entity_poly.type
_entity_poly.pdbx_seq_one_letter_code
_entity_poly.pdbx_strand_id
1 'polypeptide(L)' 'MAQFNIDSHLSNGKRLEWLALADAGELPEAVLQQVKQAAVGKFGEIVSSKRWGHAEKSNGYVVVIMEA' A
#
# COMPACT_ATOMS: atom_id res chain seq x y z
N MET A 1 11.80 2.85 6.24
CA MET A 1 10.68 3.54 5.58
C MET A 1 10.54 2.93 4.19
N ALA A 2 9.49 2.13 4.00
CA ALA A 2 9.23 1.45 2.74
C ALA A 2 9.38 2.36 1.51
N GLN A 3 9.98 1.81 0.46
CA GLN A 3 10.09 2.50 -0.82
C GLN A 3 8.88 2.12 -1.68
N PHE A 4 8.04 3.10 -2.04
CA PHE A 4 6.88 2.91 -2.90
C PHE A 4 6.59 4.18 -3.70
N ASN A 5 5.86 4.02 -4.80
CA ASN A 5 5.35 5.14 -5.59
C ASN A 5 3.82 5.18 -5.51
N ILE A 6 3.27 6.23 -4.89
CA ILE A 6 1.82 6.37 -4.70
C ILE A 6 1.06 6.63 -6.02
N ASP A 7 1.74 7.16 -7.05
CA ASP A 7 1.21 7.36 -8.39
C ASP A 7 1.15 6.06 -9.19
N SER A 8 2.13 5.16 -9.00
CA SER A 8 2.22 3.90 -9.72
C SER A 8 1.43 2.79 -9.02
N HIS A 9 0.10 2.84 -9.16
CA HIS A 9 -0.80 1.79 -8.70
C HIS A 9 -1.45 1.03 -9.85
N LEU A 10 -1.69 -0.26 -9.63
CA LEU A 10 -2.54 -1.06 -10.50
C LEU A 10 -3.99 -0.91 -10.05
N SER A 11 -4.89 -0.69 -11.01
CA SER A 11 -6.33 -0.66 -10.77
C SER A 11 -7.00 -1.68 -11.67
N ASN A 12 -7.93 -2.45 -11.12
CA ASN A 12 -8.82 -3.32 -11.87
C ASN A 12 -10.29 -2.89 -11.76
N GLY A 13 -10.54 -1.65 -11.32
CA GLY A 13 -11.88 -1.08 -11.10
C GLY A 13 -12.56 -1.49 -9.79
N LYS A 14 -12.05 -2.52 -9.08
CA LYS A 14 -12.58 -2.97 -7.77
C LYS A 14 -11.59 -2.80 -6.62
N ARG A 15 -10.29 -2.75 -6.93
CA ARG A 15 -9.23 -2.51 -5.95
C ARG A 15 -8.07 -1.76 -6.60
N LEU A 16 -7.32 -1.07 -5.76
CA LEU A 16 -6.03 -0.46 -6.08
C LEU A 16 -4.92 -1.27 -5.40
N GLU A 17 -3.82 -1.50 -6.11
CA GLU A 17 -2.67 -2.26 -5.62
C GLU A 17 -1.40 -1.43 -5.81
N TRP A 18 -0.61 -1.30 -4.74
CA TRP A 18 0.71 -0.67 -4.76
C TRP A 18 1.78 -1.70 -4.44
N LEU A 19 2.89 -1.61 -5.16
CA LEU A 19 4.09 -2.37 -4.84
C LEU A 19 4.99 -1.51 -3.96
N ALA A 20 5.33 -2.02 -2.79
CA ALA A 20 6.26 -1.40 -1.85
C ALA A 20 7.41 -2.34 -1.56
N LEU A 21 8.62 -1.80 -1.48
CA LEU A 21 9.79 -2.52 -0.99
C LEU A 21 9.94 -2.22 0.49
N ALA A 22 9.82 -3.26 1.32
CA ALA A 22 10.07 -3.14 2.75
C ALA A 22 11.56 -2.88 3.01
N ASP A 23 11.87 -2.00 3.96
CA ASP A 23 13.23 -1.90 4.48
C ASP A 23 13.62 -3.15 5.28
N ALA A 24 14.93 -3.34 5.51
CA ALA A 24 15.43 -4.49 6.25
C ALA A 24 14.81 -4.59 7.65
N GLY A 25 14.05 -5.66 7.90
CA GLY A 25 13.35 -5.90 9.17
C GLY A 25 12.05 -5.10 9.35
N GLU A 26 11.59 -4.39 8.33
CA GLU A 26 10.32 -3.66 8.39
C GLU A 26 9.13 -4.63 8.22
N LEU A 27 8.17 -4.54 9.15
CA LEU A 27 6.99 -5.40 9.11
C LEU A 27 6.05 -4.99 7.97
N PRO A 28 5.42 -5.95 7.26
CA PRO A 28 4.45 -5.66 6.21
C PRO A 28 3.30 -4.74 6.65
N GLU A 29 2.89 -4.83 7.92
CA GLU A 29 1.88 -3.96 8.52
C GLU A 29 2.34 -2.50 8.59
N ALA A 30 3.62 -2.25 8.89
CA ALA A 30 4.20 -0.92 8.88
C ALA A 30 4.28 -0.36 7.46
N VAL A 31 4.59 -1.19 6.47
CA VAL A 31 4.56 -0.82 5.05
C VAL A 31 3.14 -0.41 4.63
N LEU A 32 2.13 -1.20 5.02
CA LEU A 32 0.72 -0.88 4.76
C LEU A 32 0.34 0.48 5.33
N GLN A 33 0.70 0.77 6.58
CA GLN A 33 0.38 2.05 7.21
C GLN A 33 1.02 3.23 6.46
N GLN A 34 2.27 3.09 6.02
CA GLN A 34 2.96 4.13 5.24
C GLN A 34 2.27 4.39 3.89
N VAL A 35 1.92 3.33 3.15
CA VAL A 35 1.19 3.46 1.88
C VAL A 35 -0.20 4.06 2.12
N LYS A 36 -0.90 3.64 3.17
CA LYS A 36 -2.22 4.18 3.53
C LYS A 36 -2.15 5.68 3.86
N GLN A 37 -1.16 6.12 4.64
CA GLN A 37 -0.97 7.54 4.96
C GLN A 37 -0.70 8.37 3.70
N ALA A 38 0.17 7.87 2.81
CA ALA A 38 0.43 8.53 1.53
C ALA A 38 -0.81 8.58 0.62
N ALA A 39 -1.62 7.51 0.61
CA ALA A 39 -2.88 7.47 -0.12
C ALA A 39 -3.90 8.47 0.42
N VAL A 40 -4.02 8.59 1.75
CA VAL A 40 -4.90 9.58 2.40
C VAL A 40 -4.47 11.00 2.04
N GLY A 41 -3.16 11.29 2.09
CA GLY A 41 -2.64 12.61 1.70
C GLY A 41 -2.94 12.98 0.25
N LYS A 42 -3.06 11.98 -0.63
CA LYS A 42 -3.28 12.19 -2.08
C LYS A 42 -4.74 12.16 -2.51
N PHE A 43 -5.48 11.15 -2.09
CA PHE A 43 -6.86 10.88 -2.52
C PHE A 43 -7.89 11.40 -1.52
N GLY A 44 -7.46 11.93 -0.38
CA GLY A 44 -8.30 12.45 0.69
C GLY A 44 -8.70 11.41 1.72
N GLU A 45 -9.28 11.87 2.83
CA GLU A 45 -9.64 11.03 3.98
C GLU A 45 -10.64 9.91 3.64
N ILE A 46 -11.39 10.01 2.54
CA ILE A 46 -12.33 8.95 2.14
C ILE A 46 -11.64 7.58 1.95
N VAL A 47 -10.36 7.57 1.58
CA VAL A 47 -9.60 6.32 1.40
C VAL A 47 -9.18 5.68 2.72
N SER A 48 -9.17 6.42 3.85
CA SER A 48 -8.78 5.84 5.15
C SER A 48 -9.80 4.81 5.64
N SER A 49 -11.06 4.97 5.25
CA SER A 49 -12.20 4.14 5.62
C SER A 49 -12.43 2.95 4.68
N LYS A 50 -11.65 2.86 3.59
CA LYS A 50 -11.66 1.69 2.69
C LYS A 50 -11.05 0.47 3.37
N ARG A 51 -11.28 -0.71 2.79
CA ARG A 51 -10.67 -1.94 3.28
C ARG A 51 -9.24 -2.04 2.75
N TRP A 52 -8.29 -2.17 3.66
CA TRP A 52 -6.86 -2.28 3.34
C TRP A 52 -6.36 -3.67 3.71
N GLY A 53 -5.40 -4.16 2.93
CA GLY A 53 -4.68 -5.39 3.19
C GLY A 53 -3.27 -5.34 2.63
N HIS A 54 -2.45 -6.31 3.01
CA HIS A 54 -1.12 -6.51 2.44
C HIS A 54 -0.90 -7.98 2.09
N ALA A 55 -0.04 -8.21 1.11
CA ALA A 55 0.45 -9.54 0.76
C ALA A 55 1.96 -9.46 0.58
N GLU A 56 2.68 -10.26 1.37
CA GLU A 56 4.13 -10.38 1.22
C GLU A 56 4.46 -11.24 -0.01
N LYS A 57 5.53 -10.86 -0.71
CA LYS A 57 6.11 -11.62 -1.81
C LYS A 57 7.48 -12.14 -1.37
N SER A 58 7.85 -13.33 -1.84
CA SER A 58 9.10 -14.04 -1.46
C SER A 58 10.39 -13.28 -1.78
N ASN A 59 10.31 -12.16 -2.49
CA ASN A 59 11.42 -11.28 -2.87
C ASN A 59 11.58 -10.03 -1.98
N GLY A 60 10.89 -9.98 -0.82
CA GLY A 60 10.97 -8.85 0.12
C GLY A 60 10.07 -7.66 -0.24
N TYR A 61 9.25 -7.81 -1.28
CA TYR A 61 8.25 -6.82 -1.63
C TYR A 61 6.93 -7.08 -0.90
N VAL A 62 6.25 -6.01 -0.54
CA VAL A 62 4.92 -6.00 0.04
C VAL A 62 3.97 -5.39 -0.96
N VAL A 63 2.95 -6.13 -1.35
CA VAL A 63 1.84 -5.60 -2.14
C VAL A 63 0.80 -5.08 -1.18
N VAL A 64 0.52 -3.78 -1.23
CA VAL A 64 -0.55 -3.14 -0.46
C VAL A 64 -1.78 -3.04 -1.33
N ILE A 65 -2.92 -3.45 -0.80
CA ILE A 65 -4.19 -3.56 -1.53
C ILE A 65 -5.23 -2.70 -0.81
N MET A 66 -5.94 -1.86 -1.56
CA MET A 66 -7.12 -1.13 -1.12
C MET A 66 -8.33 -1.57 -1.94
N GLU A 67 -9.38 -2.04 -1.30
CA GLU A 67 -10.66 -2.33 -1.98
C GLU A 67 -11.47 -1.03 -2.12
N ALA A 68 -11.94 -0.78 -3.35
CA ALA A 68 -12.68 0.44 -3.71
C ALA A 68 -14.14 0.39 -3.25
#